data_AF-A0A357LVB5-F1
#
_entry.id   AF-A0A357LVB5-F1
#
_cell.length_a   1.000
_cell.length_b   1.000
_cell.length_c   1.000
_cell.angle_alpha   90.00
_cell.angle_beta   90.00
_cell.angle_gamma   90.00
#
_symmetry.space_group_name_H-M   'P 1'
#
loop_
_entity.id
_entity.type
_entity.pdbx_description
1 polymer ?
#
loop_
_entity_poly.entity_id
_entity_poly.type
_entity_poly.pdbx_seq_one_letter_code
_entity_poly.pdbx_strand_id
1 'polypeptide(L)' 'MTSNPVVRAAAVQIAPDLNSCAGTLKKVLDTMDEAASEGVDLIV' A
#
# COMPACT_ATOMS: atom_id res chain seq x y z
N MET A 1 3.17 30.91 -5.68
CA MET A 1 2.36 30.41 -4.54
C MET A 1 2.78 28.98 -4.30
N THR A 2 3.45 28.68 -3.19
CA THR A 2 3.75 27.29 -2.82
C THR A 2 2.46 26.69 -2.27
N SER A 3 1.72 25.96 -3.11
CA SER A 3 0.66 25.07 -2.62
C SER A 3 1.30 24.05 -1.68
N ASN A 4 0.70 23.82 -0.51
CA ASN A 4 1.12 22.76 0.39
C ASN A 4 0.22 21.54 0.11
N PRO A 5 0.61 20.63 -0.81
CA PRO A 5 -0.26 19.53 -1.20
C PRO A 5 -0.48 18.60 0.00
N VAL A 6 -1.74 18.23 0.23
CA VAL A 6 -2.07 17.17 1.19
C VAL A 6 -1.87 15.84 0.48
N VAL A 7 -1.08 14.95 1.07
CA VAL A 7 -0.82 13.59 0.58
C VAL A 7 -1.50 12.61 1.52
N ARG A 8 -2.41 11.78 1.01
CA ARG A 8 -3.02 10.71 1.82
C ARG A 8 -2.06 9.53 1.84
N ALA A 9 -1.49 9.22 3.01
CA ALA A 9 -0.57 8.11 3.17
C ALA A 9 -1.20 6.97 4.00
N ALA A 10 -0.79 5.74 3.71
CA ALA A 10 -1.10 4.55 4.51
C ALA A 10 0.19 3.85 4.93
N ALA A 11 0.20 3.32 6.15
CA ALA A 11 1.22 2.38 6.62
C ALA A 11 0.50 1.06 6.90
N VAL A 12 0.88 0.01 6.18
CA VAL A 12 0.15 -1.27 6.23
C VAL A 12 1.05 -2.36 6.77
N GLN A 13 0.51 -3.09 7.76
CA GLN A 13 1.16 -4.26 8.31
C GLN A 13 0.57 -5.52 7.67
N ILE A 14 1.40 -6.25 6.92
CA ILE A 14 1.03 -7.54 6.34
C ILE A 14 1.86 -8.67 6.95
N ALA A 15 1.25 -9.83 7.14
CA ALA A 15 1.98 -11.06 7.41
C ALA A 15 2.49 -11.64 6.07
N PRO A 16 3.81 -11.86 5.89
CA PRO A 16 4.32 -12.42 4.65
C PRO A 16 3.87 -13.88 4.47
N ASP A 17 3.99 -14.39 3.25
CA ASP A 17 4.02 -15.83 3.02
C ASP A 17 5.46 -16.34 3.21
N LEU A 18 5.66 -17.21 4.20
CA LEU A 18 6.98 -17.74 4.57
C LEU A 18 7.50 -18.81 3.59
N ASN A 19 6.64 -19.33 2.71
CA ASN A 19 6.97 -20.41 1.79
C ASN A 19 7.02 -19.96 0.32
N SER A 20 6.57 -18.73 0.01
CA SER A 20 6.43 -18.26 -1.37
C SER A 20 6.64 -16.76 -1.52
N CYS A 21 7.60 -16.39 -2.39
CA CYS A 21 7.75 -15.01 -2.85
C CYS A 21 6.51 -14.52 -3.59
N ALA A 22 5.92 -15.36 -4.45
CA ALA A 22 4.72 -15.01 -5.20
C ALA A 22 3.51 -14.82 -4.28
N GLY A 23 3.42 -15.60 -3.19
CA GLY A 23 2.38 -15.45 -2.17
C GLY A 23 2.48 -14.11 -1.45
N THR A 24 3.69 -13.68 -1.08
CA THR A 24 3.92 -12.35 -0.49
C THR A 24 3.63 -11.23 -1.49
N LEU A 25 4.08 -11.37 -2.76
CA LEU A 25 3.80 -10.38 -3.80
C LEU A 25 2.29 -10.20 -4.01
N LYS A 26 1.53 -11.29 -4.03
CA LYS A 26 0.07 -11.20 -4.13
C LYS A 26 -0.54 -10.37 -3.00
N LYS A 27 -0.12 -10.61 -1.75
CA LYS A 27 -0.61 -9.84 -0.59
C LYS A 27 -0.28 -8.34 -0.71
N VAL A 28 0.92 -8.00 -1.17
CA VAL A 28 1.32 -6.60 -1.42
C VAL A 28 0.41 -5.96 -2.47
N LEU A 29 0.19 -6.64 -3.60
CA LEU A 29 -0.68 -6.13 -4.67
C LEU A 29 -2.13 -5.96 -4.19
N ASP A 30 -2.67 -6.95 -3.47
CA ASP A 30 -4.03 -6.87 -2.92
C ASP A 30 -4.17 -5.68 -1.95
N THR A 31 -3.16 -5.42 -1.10
CA THR A 31 -3.12 -4.26 -0.20
C THR A 31 -3.00 -2.92 -0.96
N MET A 32 -2.24 -2.88 -2.05
CA MET A 32 -2.15 -1.68 -2.89
C MET A 32 -3.49 -1.36 -3.55
N ASP A 33 -4.23 -2.39 -4.01
CA ASP A 33 -5.57 -2.21 -4.59
C ASP A 33 -6.56 -1.66 -3.55
N GLU A 34 -6.51 -2.15 -2.30
CA GLU A 34 -7.32 -1.63 -1.20
C GLU A 34 -6.98 -0.16 -0.90
N ALA A 35 -5.70 0.18 -0.76
CA ALA A 35 -5.26 1.55 -0.50
C ALA A 35 -5.62 2.51 -1.64
N ALA A 36 -5.51 2.06 -2.89
CA ALA A 36 -5.94 2.82 -4.06
C ALA A 36 -7.45 3.08 -4.03
N SER A 37 -8.26 2.10 -3.59
CA SER A 37 -9.71 2.27 -3.44
C SER A 37 -10.09 3.32 -2.39
N GLU A 38 -9.20 3.58 -1.43
CA GLU A 38 -9.34 4.65 -0.43
C GLU A 38 -8.75 6.00 -0.86
N GLY A 39 -8.13 6.09 -2.03
CA GLY A 39 -7.46 7.30 -2.51
C GLY A 39 -6.14 7.61 -1.80
N VAL A 40 -5.41 6.57 -1.38
CA VAL A 40 -4.05 6.70 -0.83
C VAL A 40 -3.07 7.00 -1.97
N ASP A 41 -2.23 8.02 -1.77
CA ASP A 41 -1.20 8.46 -2.71
C ASP A 41 0.18 7.83 -2.42
N LEU A 42 0.41 7.43 -1.17
CA LEU A 42 1.67 6.84 -0.70
C LEU A 42 1.41 5.71 0.30
N ILE A 43 2.02 4.54 0.07
CA ILE A 43 1.91 3.39 0.97
C ILE A 43 3.29 2.90 1.40
N VAL A 44 3.41 2.48 2.67
CA VAL A 44 4.60 1.87 3.28
C VAL A 44 4.23 0.56 3.95
#